data_AF-A0A2S2P5L5-F1
#
_entry.id   AF-A0A2S2P5L5-F1
#
_cell.length_a   1.000
_cell.length_b   1.000
_cell.length_c   1.000
_cell.angle_alpha   90.00
_cell.angle_beta   90.00
_cell.angle_gamma   90.00
#
_symmetry.space_group_name_H-M   'P 1'
#
loop_
_entity.id
_entity.type
_entity.pdbx_description
1 polymer ?
#
loop_
_entity_poly.entity_id
_entity_poly.type
_entity_poly.pdbx_seq_one_letter_code
_entity_poly.pdbx_strand_id
1 'polypeptide(L)'
;MNKFRQFSNKKNVIIGTLKMNGKTFRNWKTSSITRNFNKVIGFVPIIKENDIHKLLELVLNEADLIKIGALKKLSTLSYRNLSEKNKKDLIIAKLQATIELIKYYSVIYNWPKVNITFYQGLFYVYCCQKIYKDNPGECLKRKTQLLESFIFRHKIEINREMRRWLTKTSKEAEKYLKDDKTLQFINTKITCKIKLMQENKNILLKSAMKFYMGGTKKDKTYNCVTELKVFEKDIKEIGSYPGEYHYLLAKAYGHQGDDESALKHLRIARKAEVVDTKTRNINKKVQEYYEKIYARVNKFQNN
;
A
#
# COMPACT_ATOMS: atom_id res chain seq x y z
N MET A 1 -32.13 10.40 -11.32
CA MET A 1 -31.72 11.08 -10.07
C MET A 1 -31.10 10.19 -8.97
N ASN A 2 -31.14 8.84 -9.04
CA ASN A 2 -30.66 7.97 -7.95
C ASN A 2 -29.16 7.60 -7.91
N LYS A 3 -28.37 7.90 -8.97
CA LYS A 3 -26.92 7.60 -8.98
C LYS A 3 -26.06 8.64 -8.23
N PHE A 4 -26.54 9.88 -8.04
CA PHE A 4 -25.79 10.93 -7.34
C PHE A 4 -25.82 10.79 -5.81
N ARG A 5 -26.90 10.24 -5.23
CA ARG A 5 -27.00 9.98 -3.76
C ARG A 5 -26.04 8.89 -3.28
N GLN A 6 -25.74 7.87 -4.08
CA GLN A 6 -24.77 6.82 -3.70
C GLN A 6 -23.32 7.33 -3.62
N PHE A 7 -22.93 8.30 -4.48
CA PHE A 7 -21.60 8.92 -4.41
C PHE A 7 -21.44 9.87 -3.21
N SER A 8 -22.50 10.61 -2.87
CA SER A 8 -22.55 11.47 -1.68
C SER A 8 -22.34 10.68 -0.38
N ASN A 9 -23.04 9.55 -0.21
CA ASN A 9 -22.89 8.70 0.96
C ASN A 9 -21.49 8.08 1.08
N LYS A 10 -20.86 7.66 -0.03
CA LYS A 10 -19.47 7.13 -0.01
C LYS A 10 -18.44 8.20 0.37
N LYS A 11 -18.61 9.44 -0.11
CA LYS A 11 -17.72 10.57 0.21
C LYS A 11 -17.82 10.95 1.69
N ASN A 12 -19.02 10.94 2.27
CA ASN A 12 -19.24 11.23 3.69
C ASN A 12 -18.74 10.11 4.62
N VAL A 13 -18.83 8.84 4.20
CA VAL A 13 -18.23 7.73 4.95
C VAL A 13 -16.71 7.87 4.98
N ILE A 14 -16.05 8.08 3.83
CA ILE A 14 -14.59 8.26 3.76
C ILE A 14 -14.15 9.51 4.55
N ILE A 15 -14.83 10.64 4.43
CA ILE A 15 -14.52 11.87 5.19
C ILE A 15 -14.76 11.69 6.69
N GLY A 16 -15.79 10.93 7.08
CA GLY A 16 -16.06 10.54 8.46
C GLY A 16 -14.94 9.66 9.02
N THR A 17 -14.48 8.66 8.27
CA THR A 17 -13.32 7.80 8.60
C THR A 17 -12.04 8.61 8.80
N LEU A 18 -11.80 9.59 7.94
CA LEU A 18 -10.60 10.45 7.97
C LEU A 18 -10.55 11.37 9.20
N LYS A 19 -11.70 11.61 9.85
CA LYS A 19 -11.84 12.46 11.04
C LYS A 19 -12.07 11.67 12.33
N MET A 20 -12.15 10.34 12.28
CA MET A 20 -12.38 9.51 13.46
C MET A 20 -11.19 9.54 14.42
N ASN A 21 -11.45 9.93 15.66
CA ASN A 21 -10.49 9.88 16.75
C ASN A 21 -10.15 8.41 17.08
N GLY A 22 -8.91 8.10 17.44
CA GLY A 22 -8.52 6.76 17.91
C GLY A 22 -9.38 6.21 19.06
N LYS A 23 -10.01 7.11 19.84
CA LYS A 23 -11.02 6.78 20.87
C LYS A 23 -12.28 6.10 20.30
N THR A 24 -12.64 6.33 19.04
CA THR A 24 -13.81 5.69 18.39
C THR A 24 -13.65 4.18 18.25
N PHE A 25 -12.42 3.68 18.36
CA PHE A 25 -12.06 2.27 18.20
C PHE A 25 -11.87 1.52 19.55
N ARG A 26 -12.17 2.14 20.69
CA ARG A 26 -11.96 1.57 22.03
C ARG A 26 -12.75 0.26 22.26
N ASN A 27 -13.91 0.13 21.61
CA ASN A 27 -14.82 -1.02 21.73
C ASN A 27 -14.68 -2.04 20.59
N TRP A 28 -13.56 -2.03 19.84
CA TRP A 28 -13.42 -2.89 18.67
C TRP A 28 -13.49 -4.37 19.02
N LYS A 29 -12.76 -4.78 20.07
CA LYS A 29 -12.62 -6.18 20.52
C LYS A 29 -13.95 -6.87 20.82
N THR A 30 -14.99 -6.12 21.14
CA THR A 30 -16.34 -6.62 21.49
C THR A 30 -17.41 -6.29 20.45
N SER A 31 -17.05 -5.60 19.37
CA SER A 31 -18.02 -5.12 18.36
C SER A 31 -18.34 -6.16 17.28
N SER A 32 -19.47 -5.97 16.58
CA SER A 32 -19.84 -6.71 15.36
C SER A 32 -18.74 -6.71 14.29
N ILE A 33 -17.85 -5.71 14.30
CA ILE A 33 -16.75 -5.56 13.34
C ILE A 33 -15.65 -6.60 13.57
N THR A 34 -15.28 -6.93 14.81
CA THR A 34 -14.29 -8.00 15.08
C THR A 34 -14.86 -9.38 14.75
N ARG A 35 -16.15 -9.61 15.03
CA ARG A 35 -16.86 -10.83 14.60
C ARG A 35 -16.88 -10.95 13.07
N ASN A 36 -17.12 -9.84 12.37
CA ASN A 36 -17.08 -9.80 10.92
C ASN A 36 -15.65 -9.93 10.36
N PHE A 37 -14.62 -9.39 11.01
CA PHE A 37 -13.23 -9.57 10.59
C PHE A 37 -12.79 -11.04 10.63
N ASN A 38 -13.12 -11.77 11.71
CA ASN A 38 -12.85 -13.20 11.82
C ASN A 38 -13.64 -14.02 10.78
N LYS A 39 -14.85 -13.59 10.41
CA LYS A 39 -15.60 -14.16 9.27
C LYS A 39 -14.95 -13.82 7.92
N VAL A 40 -14.39 -12.62 7.81
CA VAL A 40 -13.76 -12.06 6.61
C VAL A 40 -12.45 -12.77 6.25
N ILE A 41 -11.70 -13.22 7.25
CA ILE A 41 -10.47 -14.01 7.13
C ILE A 41 -10.71 -15.37 6.43
N GLY A 42 -11.91 -15.96 6.52
CA GLY A 42 -12.26 -17.23 5.85
C GLY A 42 -11.74 -18.49 6.55
N PHE A 43 -11.83 -19.65 5.89
CA PHE A 43 -11.15 -20.88 6.31
C PHE A 43 -9.66 -20.75 6.01
N VAL A 44 -8.84 -20.93 7.03
CA VAL A 44 -7.41 -20.60 7.00
C VAL A 44 -6.67 -21.66 7.80
N PRO A 45 -5.50 -22.14 7.33
CA PRO A 45 -4.73 -23.15 8.03
C PRO A 45 -4.42 -22.72 9.48
N ILE A 46 -4.43 -23.70 10.38
CA ILE A 46 -4.03 -23.49 11.77
C ILE A 46 -2.51 -23.41 11.81
N ILE A 47 -1.99 -22.22 12.09
CA ILE A 47 -0.55 -22.01 12.33
C ILE A 47 -0.24 -22.29 13.80
N LYS A 48 0.67 -23.25 14.05
CA LYS A 48 1.11 -23.64 15.41
C LYS A 48 2.20 -22.72 15.99
N GLU A 49 2.82 -21.88 15.16
CA GLU A 49 3.86 -20.93 15.57
C GLU A 49 3.32 -19.87 16.54
N ASN A 50 4.11 -19.52 17.56
CA ASN A 50 3.77 -18.52 18.58
C ASN A 50 4.79 -17.37 18.64
N ASP A 51 5.98 -17.54 18.07
CA ASP A 51 6.99 -16.50 18.01
C ASP A 51 6.56 -15.35 17.09
N ILE A 52 6.72 -14.11 17.59
CA ILE A 52 6.26 -12.91 16.89
C ILE A 52 7.03 -12.69 15.58
N HIS A 53 8.34 -12.94 15.59
CA HIS A 53 9.20 -12.67 14.44
C HIS A 53 8.98 -13.71 13.35
N LYS A 54 8.87 -14.99 13.70
CA LYS A 54 8.54 -16.06 12.75
C LYS A 54 7.14 -15.86 12.15
N LEU A 55 6.15 -15.47 12.96
CA LEU A 55 4.83 -15.15 12.43
C LEU A 55 4.86 -13.95 11.48
N LEU A 56 5.68 -12.94 11.75
CA LEU A 56 5.86 -11.80 10.85
C LEU A 56 6.56 -12.21 9.55
N GLU A 57 7.55 -13.09 9.61
CA GLU A 57 8.21 -13.64 8.42
C GLU A 57 7.22 -14.37 7.52
N LEU A 58 6.38 -15.25 8.09
CA LEU A 58 5.31 -15.92 7.36
C LEU A 58 4.36 -14.92 6.68
N VAL A 59 3.98 -13.85 7.39
CA VAL A 59 3.13 -12.77 6.84
C VAL A 59 3.77 -12.08 5.63
N LEU A 60 5.08 -11.90 5.62
CA LEU A 60 5.78 -11.16 4.58
C LEU A 60 6.07 -12.02 3.35
N ASN A 61 6.46 -13.27 3.57
CA ASN A 61 7.15 -14.06 2.57
C ASN A 61 6.37 -15.26 2.03
N GLU A 62 5.27 -15.69 2.65
CA GLU A 62 4.60 -16.94 2.28
C GLU A 62 3.37 -16.79 1.37
N ALA A 63 2.75 -17.89 0.95
CA ALA A 63 1.51 -17.85 0.17
C ALA A 63 0.32 -17.26 0.97
N ASP A 64 -0.70 -16.74 0.27
CA ASP A 64 -1.80 -15.96 0.86
C ASP A 64 -2.49 -16.65 2.06
N LEU A 65 -2.75 -17.96 1.98
CA LEU A 65 -3.42 -18.69 3.07
C LEU A 65 -2.55 -18.79 4.32
N ILE A 66 -1.24 -18.95 4.16
CA ILE A 66 -0.27 -18.98 5.26
C ILE A 66 -0.16 -17.58 5.87
N LYS A 67 -0.05 -16.53 5.05
CA LYS A 67 -0.06 -15.12 5.51
C LYS A 67 -1.29 -14.80 6.36
N ILE A 68 -2.47 -15.19 5.88
CA ILE A 68 -3.73 -14.98 6.60
C ILE A 68 -3.75 -15.78 7.91
N GLY A 69 -3.21 -17.02 7.91
CA GLY A 69 -3.11 -17.85 9.11
C GLY A 69 -2.20 -17.26 10.17
N ALA A 70 -1.03 -16.77 9.75
CA ALA A 70 -0.08 -16.10 10.63
C ALA A 70 -0.65 -14.80 11.20
N LEU A 71 -1.37 -14.00 10.39
CA LEU A 71 -2.10 -12.82 10.86
C LEU A 71 -3.17 -13.17 11.89
N LYS A 72 -3.98 -14.23 11.64
CA LYS A 72 -4.99 -14.69 12.59
C LYS A 72 -4.32 -15.04 13.91
N LYS A 73 -3.21 -15.78 13.88
CA LYS A 73 -2.44 -16.15 15.07
C LYS A 73 -1.90 -14.92 15.79
N LEU A 74 -1.22 -14.00 15.11
CA LEU A 74 -0.76 -12.72 15.67
C LEU A 74 -1.89 -11.96 16.36
N SER A 75 -3.08 -11.88 15.73
CA SER A 75 -4.23 -11.15 16.27
C SER A 75 -4.72 -11.70 17.61
N THR A 76 -4.55 -13.01 17.86
CA THR A 76 -4.93 -13.68 19.11
C THR A 76 -3.91 -13.51 20.24
N LEU A 77 -2.65 -13.18 19.93
CA LEU A 77 -1.63 -12.96 20.96
C LEU A 77 -1.99 -11.73 21.82
N SER A 78 -1.89 -11.90 23.14
CA SER A 78 -2.26 -10.91 24.16
C SER A 78 -1.05 -10.08 24.60
N TYR A 79 -1.29 -8.80 24.89
CA TYR A 79 -0.28 -7.91 25.46
C TYR A 79 -0.07 -8.08 26.97
N ARG A 80 -0.96 -8.78 27.68
CA ARG A 80 -1.04 -8.73 29.16
C ARG A 80 0.26 -9.16 29.83
N ASN A 81 0.93 -10.19 29.31
CA ASN A 81 2.10 -10.80 29.94
C ASN A 81 3.40 -10.55 29.15
N LEU A 82 3.39 -9.59 28.21
CA LEU A 82 4.55 -9.30 27.38
C LEU A 82 5.40 -8.19 27.99
N SER A 83 6.73 -8.33 27.86
CA SER A 83 7.68 -7.25 28.09
C SER A 83 7.37 -6.05 27.19
N GLU A 84 7.87 -4.86 27.53
CA GLU A 84 7.64 -3.67 26.71
C GLU A 84 8.16 -3.84 25.27
N LYS A 85 9.34 -4.46 25.12
CA LYS A 85 9.90 -4.82 23.82
C LYS A 85 8.96 -5.74 23.03
N ASN A 86 8.50 -6.84 23.63
CA ASN A 86 7.61 -7.78 22.95
C ASN A 86 6.22 -7.17 22.65
N LYS A 87 5.75 -6.20 23.45
CA LYS A 87 4.55 -5.41 23.14
C LYS A 87 4.76 -4.56 21.89
N LYS A 88 5.92 -3.92 21.76
CA LYS A 88 6.33 -3.13 20.59
C LYS A 88 6.44 -4.04 19.35
N ASP A 89 7.11 -5.18 19.46
CA ASP A 89 7.26 -6.12 18.34
C ASP A 89 5.89 -6.66 17.89
N LEU A 90 5.03 -7.05 18.84
CA LEU A 90 3.70 -7.57 18.51
C LEU A 90 2.81 -6.53 17.83
N ILE A 91 2.81 -5.27 18.27
CA ILE A 91 1.95 -4.25 17.64
C ILE A 91 2.44 -3.88 16.24
N ILE A 92 3.77 -3.84 16.01
CA ILE A 92 4.34 -3.62 14.68
C ILE A 92 4.03 -4.80 13.76
N ALA A 93 4.17 -6.04 14.24
CA ALA A 93 3.81 -7.23 13.48
C ALA A 93 2.32 -7.24 13.08
N LYS A 94 1.42 -6.88 14.01
CA LYS A 94 -0.02 -6.73 13.72
C LYS A 94 -0.29 -5.66 12.66
N LEU A 95 0.41 -4.54 12.72
CA LEU A 95 0.28 -3.47 11.71
C LEU A 95 0.76 -3.94 10.34
N GLN A 96 1.94 -4.53 10.27
CA GLN A 96 2.50 -5.04 9.01
C GLN A 96 1.61 -6.11 8.39
N ALA A 97 1.08 -7.03 9.20
CA ALA A 97 0.17 -8.06 8.74
C ALA A 97 -1.15 -7.47 8.20
N THR A 98 -1.65 -6.41 8.85
CA THR A 98 -2.85 -5.70 8.37
C THR A 98 -2.60 -5.01 7.03
N ILE A 99 -1.41 -4.43 6.84
CA ILE A 99 -0.98 -3.82 5.58
C ILE A 99 -0.96 -4.86 4.44
N GLU A 100 -0.35 -6.02 4.67
CA GLU A 100 -0.33 -7.11 3.69
C GLU A 100 -1.73 -7.63 3.36
N LEU A 101 -2.62 -7.73 4.35
CA LEU A 101 -3.99 -8.19 4.14
C LEU A 101 -4.82 -7.20 3.29
N ILE A 102 -4.61 -5.89 3.44
CA ILE A 102 -5.22 -4.88 2.56
C ILE A 102 -4.75 -5.07 1.12
N LYS A 103 -3.44 -5.30 0.92
CA LYS A 103 -2.87 -5.54 -0.41
C LYS A 103 -3.51 -6.77 -1.06
N TYR A 104 -3.69 -7.86 -0.32
CA TYR A 104 -4.39 -9.07 -0.78
C TYR A 104 -5.85 -8.78 -1.17
N TYR A 105 -6.66 -8.24 -0.26
CA TYR A 105 -8.08 -8.00 -0.52
C TYR A 105 -8.34 -6.98 -1.63
N SER A 106 -7.40 -6.07 -1.85
CA SER A 106 -7.46 -5.11 -2.97
C SER A 106 -7.31 -5.79 -4.33
N VAL A 107 -6.63 -6.94 -4.42
CA VAL A 107 -6.50 -7.71 -5.66
C VAL A 107 -7.73 -8.56 -5.94
N ILE A 108 -8.30 -9.20 -4.93
CA ILE A 108 -9.51 -10.03 -5.09
C ILE A 108 -10.83 -9.23 -5.08
N TYR A 109 -10.75 -7.90 -5.24
CA TYR A 109 -11.90 -6.99 -5.34
C TYR A 109 -12.88 -7.02 -4.15
N ASN A 110 -12.41 -7.29 -2.93
CA ASN A 110 -13.28 -7.39 -1.77
C ASN A 110 -13.32 -6.09 -0.95
N TRP A 111 -14.08 -5.11 -1.44
CA TRP A 111 -14.15 -3.75 -0.86
C TRP A 111 -14.57 -3.71 0.63
N PRO A 112 -15.61 -4.45 1.08
CA PRO A 112 -15.94 -4.50 2.51
C PRO A 112 -14.77 -4.99 3.36
N LYS A 113 -14.06 -6.03 2.91
CA LYS A 113 -12.89 -6.59 3.61
C LYS A 113 -11.74 -5.59 3.69
N VAL A 114 -11.45 -4.87 2.61
CA VAL A 114 -10.43 -3.80 2.59
C VAL A 114 -10.74 -2.73 3.64
N ASN A 115 -11.98 -2.24 3.69
CA ASN A 115 -12.35 -1.20 4.65
C ASN A 115 -12.24 -1.70 6.10
N ILE A 116 -12.83 -2.86 6.41
CA ILE A 116 -12.77 -3.44 7.77
C ILE A 116 -11.32 -3.62 8.22
N THR A 117 -10.46 -4.14 7.33
CA THR A 117 -9.04 -4.34 7.61
C THR A 117 -8.30 -3.02 7.82
N PHE A 118 -8.57 -2.02 6.98
CA PHE A 118 -8.00 -0.68 7.10
C PHE A 118 -8.34 -0.02 8.43
N TYR A 119 -9.62 -0.08 8.80
CA TYR A 119 -10.12 0.36 10.08
C TYR A 119 -9.33 -0.31 11.21
N GLN A 120 -9.21 -1.64 11.22
CA GLN A 120 -8.46 -2.35 12.25
C GLN A 120 -6.99 -1.92 12.33
N GLY A 121 -6.38 -1.65 11.17
CA GLY A 121 -5.04 -1.08 11.08
C GLY A 121 -4.94 0.26 11.80
N LEU A 122 -5.90 1.17 11.62
CA LEU A 122 -5.93 2.45 12.32
C LEU A 122 -6.03 2.30 13.85
N PHE A 123 -6.75 1.29 14.34
CA PHE A 123 -6.74 0.99 15.78
C PHE A 123 -5.41 0.44 16.26
N TYR A 124 -4.77 -0.44 15.50
CA TYR A 124 -3.43 -0.88 15.84
C TYR A 124 -2.44 0.28 15.83
N VAL A 125 -2.59 1.26 14.93
CA VAL A 125 -1.77 2.49 14.97
C VAL A 125 -2.01 3.25 16.27
N TYR A 126 -3.27 3.43 16.67
CA TYR A 126 -3.60 4.08 17.94
C TYR A 126 -3.01 3.35 19.15
N CYS A 127 -3.13 2.02 19.19
CA CYS A 127 -2.49 1.20 20.22
C CYS A 127 -0.97 1.32 20.19
N CYS A 128 -0.36 1.34 19.00
CA CYS A 128 1.08 1.51 18.82
C CYS A 128 1.54 2.83 19.42
N GLN A 129 0.88 3.94 19.10
CA GLN A 129 1.22 5.26 19.65
C GLN A 129 1.14 5.28 21.19
N LYS A 130 0.18 4.57 21.79
CA LYS A 130 0.13 4.43 23.26
C LYS A 130 1.27 3.61 23.85
N ILE A 131 1.77 2.61 23.12
CA ILE A 131 2.89 1.77 23.55
C ILE A 131 4.22 2.53 23.41
N TYR A 132 4.39 3.26 22.30
CA TYR A 132 5.62 4.00 21.99
C TYR A 132 5.71 5.39 22.63
N LYS A 133 4.57 5.94 23.08
CA LYS A 133 4.44 7.23 23.78
C LYS A 133 5.21 8.35 23.07
N ASP A 134 6.37 8.72 23.61
CA ASP A 134 7.14 9.90 23.23
C ASP A 134 7.92 9.72 21.92
N ASN A 135 8.09 8.47 21.46
CA ASN A 135 8.72 8.19 20.17
C ASN A 135 7.77 7.40 19.23
N PRO A 136 6.69 8.03 18.73
CA PRO A 136 5.70 7.37 17.87
C PRO A 136 6.17 7.22 16.41
N GLY A 137 7.43 7.52 16.08
CA GLY A 137 7.94 7.56 14.72
C GLY A 137 7.65 6.29 13.92
N GLU A 138 7.97 5.12 14.48
CA GLU A 138 7.70 3.83 13.83
C GLU A 138 6.19 3.59 13.62
N CYS A 139 5.35 3.96 14.59
CA CYS A 139 3.90 3.85 14.45
C CYS A 139 3.36 4.74 13.32
N LEU A 140 3.90 5.96 13.19
CA LEU A 140 3.55 6.90 12.13
C LEU A 140 4.05 6.41 10.76
N LYS A 141 5.24 5.80 10.69
CA LYS A 141 5.74 5.14 9.48
C LYS A 141 4.81 4.01 9.02
N ARG A 142 4.41 3.12 9.93
CA ARG A 142 3.42 2.07 9.63
C ARG A 142 2.06 2.64 9.24
N LYS A 143 1.63 3.74 9.86
CA LYS A 143 0.42 4.46 9.44
C LYS A 143 0.55 4.94 7.99
N THR A 144 1.67 5.56 7.61
CA THR A 144 1.94 6.00 6.23
C THR A 144 1.87 4.82 5.24
N GLN A 145 2.46 3.67 5.57
CA GLN A 145 2.36 2.45 4.75
C GLN A 145 0.93 1.92 4.64
N LEU A 146 0.17 1.92 5.75
CA LEU A 146 -1.24 1.54 5.78
C LEU A 146 -2.08 2.44 4.86
N LEU A 147 -1.84 3.74 4.90
CA LEU A 147 -2.48 4.71 4.00
C LEU A 147 -2.10 4.46 2.55
N GLU A 148 -0.83 4.26 2.23
CA GLU A 148 -0.36 3.95 0.88
C GLU A 148 -1.07 2.71 0.30
N SER A 149 -1.13 1.64 1.09
CA SER A 149 -1.76 0.39 0.68
C SER A 149 -3.27 0.51 0.50
N PHE A 150 -3.92 1.39 1.27
CA PHE A 150 -5.34 1.69 1.11
C PHE A 150 -5.65 2.60 -0.08
N ILE A 151 -4.83 3.63 -0.32
CA ILE A 151 -4.98 4.63 -1.40
C ILE A 151 -4.88 3.95 -2.78
N PHE A 152 -4.03 2.93 -2.92
CA PHE A 152 -3.86 2.20 -4.16
C PHE A 152 -4.78 0.99 -4.33
N ARG A 153 -5.91 0.96 -3.63
CA ARG A 153 -6.98 0.00 -3.92
C ARG A 153 -7.46 0.14 -5.38
N HIS A 154 -7.78 -0.98 -6.02
CA HIS A 154 -8.11 -0.99 -7.44
C HIS A 154 -9.37 -0.20 -7.81
N LYS A 155 -9.33 0.39 -9.00
CA LYS A 155 -10.37 1.03 -9.82
C LYS A 155 -10.88 2.45 -9.54
N ILE A 156 -10.87 3.01 -8.33
CA ILE A 156 -11.13 4.44 -8.01
C ILE A 156 -10.68 4.54 -6.54
N GLU A 157 -9.74 5.41 -6.16
CA GLU A 157 -10.03 6.57 -5.29
C GLU A 157 -8.71 7.25 -4.85
N ILE A 158 -7.72 7.51 -5.70
CA ILE A 158 -6.73 8.53 -5.29
C ILE A 158 -7.47 9.85 -5.35
N ASN A 159 -7.94 10.34 -4.21
CA ASN A 159 -8.58 11.66 -4.15
C ASN A 159 -7.69 12.63 -3.38
N ARG A 160 -7.95 13.93 -3.60
CA ARG A 160 -7.17 15.01 -3.00
C ARG A 160 -7.09 14.93 -1.47
N GLU A 161 -8.14 14.47 -0.81
CA GLU A 161 -8.18 14.36 0.66
C GLU A 161 -7.30 13.23 1.18
N MET A 162 -7.33 12.07 0.53
CA MET A 162 -6.44 10.97 0.88
C MET A 162 -4.97 11.33 0.63
N ARG A 163 -4.66 12.03 -0.46
CA ARG A 163 -3.31 12.56 -0.72
C ARG A 163 -2.87 13.51 0.39
N ARG A 164 -3.74 14.47 0.78
CA ARG A 164 -3.48 15.40 1.89
C ARG A 164 -3.23 14.66 3.20
N TRP A 165 -4.03 13.65 3.51
CA TRP A 165 -3.91 12.89 4.75
C TRP A 165 -2.60 12.10 4.81
N LEU A 166 -2.24 11.45 3.71
CA LEU A 166 -0.96 10.78 3.61
C LEU A 166 0.20 11.75 3.74
N THR A 167 0.23 12.85 2.97
CA THR A 167 1.30 13.84 3.06
C THR A 167 1.43 14.42 4.47
N LYS A 168 0.30 14.70 5.14
CA LYS A 168 0.30 15.16 6.53
C LYS A 168 0.91 14.10 7.46
N THR A 169 0.53 12.83 7.29
CA THR A 169 1.02 11.72 8.12
C THR A 169 2.52 11.45 7.87
N SER A 170 2.99 11.49 6.63
CA SER A 170 4.41 11.35 6.29
C SER A 170 5.24 12.45 6.93
N LYS A 171 4.80 13.72 6.79
CA LYS A 171 5.47 14.87 7.42
C LYS A 171 5.50 14.77 8.95
N GLU A 172 4.47 14.18 9.56
CA GLU A 172 4.45 13.94 11.00
C GLU A 172 5.45 12.86 11.40
N ALA A 173 5.57 11.78 10.61
CA ALA A 173 6.55 10.72 10.81
C ALA A 173 8.00 11.23 10.66
N GLU A 174 8.26 12.06 9.64
CA GLU A 174 9.57 12.66 9.33
C GLU A 174 10.13 13.51 10.49
N LYS A 175 9.27 14.04 11.38
CA LYS A 175 9.73 14.75 12.59
C LYS A 175 10.52 13.86 13.54
N TYR A 176 10.19 12.56 13.57
CA TYR A 176 10.80 11.56 14.44
C TYR A 176 11.80 10.68 13.69
N LEU A 177 11.58 10.46 12.40
CA LEU A 177 12.38 9.62 11.52
C LEU A 177 12.93 10.45 10.36
N LYS A 178 13.89 11.33 10.67
CA LYS A 178 14.55 12.16 9.65
C LYS A 178 15.22 11.25 8.61
N ASP A 179 15.07 11.61 7.35
CA ASP A 179 15.70 10.94 6.21
C ASP A 179 15.35 9.44 6.04
N ASP A 180 14.23 8.99 6.60
CA ASP A 180 13.76 7.62 6.41
C ASP A 180 13.42 7.34 4.93
N LYS A 181 14.21 6.46 4.31
CA LYS A 181 14.09 6.10 2.89
C LYS A 181 12.72 5.51 2.54
N THR A 182 12.05 4.84 3.49
CA THR A 182 10.73 4.25 3.24
C THR A 182 9.68 5.35 3.07
N LEU A 183 9.70 6.37 3.93
CA LEU A 183 8.79 7.52 3.83
C LEU A 183 9.02 8.29 2.54
N GLN A 184 10.28 8.57 2.21
CA GLN A 184 10.66 9.23 0.96
C GLN A 184 10.17 8.41 -0.26
N PHE A 185 10.44 7.11 -0.27
CA PHE A 185 10.00 6.22 -1.35
C PHE A 185 8.48 6.20 -1.52
N ILE A 186 7.70 6.15 -0.43
CA ILE A 186 6.23 6.18 -0.50
C ILE A 186 5.75 7.46 -1.19
N ASN A 187 6.31 8.62 -0.83
CA ASN A 187 5.97 9.90 -1.44
C ASN A 187 6.33 9.95 -2.93
N THR A 188 7.53 9.47 -3.30
CA THR A 188 7.99 9.37 -4.69
C THR A 188 7.11 8.43 -5.50
N LYS A 189 6.87 7.23 -4.99
CA LYS A 189 6.01 6.19 -5.60
C LYS A 189 4.62 6.74 -5.90
N ILE A 190 4.05 7.51 -4.98
CA ILE A 190 2.70 8.06 -5.14
C ILE A 190 2.65 9.15 -6.18
N THR A 191 3.58 10.08 -6.11
CA THR A 191 3.70 11.16 -7.08
C THR A 191 3.85 10.58 -8.49
N CYS A 192 4.70 9.56 -8.65
CA CYS A 192 4.88 8.90 -9.94
C CYS A 192 3.68 8.11 -10.42
N LYS A 193 3.03 7.32 -9.55
CA LYS A 193 1.81 6.61 -9.93
C LYS A 193 0.72 7.58 -10.41
N ILE A 194 0.53 8.71 -9.72
CA ILE A 194 -0.45 9.74 -10.12
C ILE A 194 -0.06 10.38 -11.45
N LYS A 195 1.21 10.80 -11.60
CA LYS A 195 1.71 11.43 -12.84
C LYS A 195 1.49 10.52 -14.05
N LEU A 196 1.95 9.27 -13.96
CA LEU A 196 1.83 8.29 -15.04
C LEU A 196 0.38 7.91 -15.34
N MET A 197 -0.52 7.95 -14.35
CA MET A 197 -1.97 7.75 -14.58
C MET A 197 -2.61 8.90 -15.35
N GLN A 198 -2.15 10.14 -15.14
CA GLN A 198 -2.70 11.34 -15.78
C GLN A 198 -2.17 11.57 -17.20
N GLU A 199 -0.93 11.18 -17.48
CA GLU A 199 -0.26 11.52 -18.75
C GLU A 199 -0.79 10.75 -19.97
N ASN A 200 -1.31 9.54 -19.78
CA ASN A 200 -1.88 8.71 -20.87
C ASN A 200 -3.35 9.01 -21.18
N LYS A 201 -3.88 10.15 -20.73
CA LYS A 201 -5.31 10.50 -20.87
C LYS A 201 -5.47 11.73 -21.73
N ASN A 202 -6.58 11.78 -22.48
CA ASN A 202 -6.96 12.96 -23.24
C ASN A 202 -7.12 14.18 -22.30
N ILE A 203 -7.09 15.39 -22.86
CA ILE A 203 -7.05 16.64 -22.10
C ILE A 203 -8.20 16.75 -21.09
N LEU A 204 -9.41 16.36 -21.48
CA LEU A 204 -10.60 16.41 -20.62
C LEU A 204 -10.47 15.47 -19.42
N LEU A 205 -10.13 14.20 -19.65
CA LEU A 205 -9.93 13.20 -18.60
C LEU A 205 -8.74 13.57 -17.70
N LYS A 206 -7.65 14.08 -18.28
CA LYS A 206 -6.47 14.56 -17.56
C LYS A 206 -6.82 15.70 -16.61
N SER A 207 -7.63 16.66 -17.05
CA SER A 207 -8.11 17.77 -16.22
C SER A 207 -9.05 17.30 -15.11
N ALA A 208 -10.00 16.42 -15.42
CA ALA A 208 -10.88 15.82 -14.41
C ALA A 208 -10.09 15.01 -13.35
N MET A 209 -9.10 14.22 -13.78
CA MET A 209 -8.22 13.48 -12.88
C MET A 209 -7.36 14.40 -12.03
N LYS A 210 -6.82 15.50 -12.57
CA LYS A 210 -6.09 16.49 -11.77
C LYS A 210 -6.96 17.16 -10.72
N PHE A 211 -8.20 17.47 -11.06
CA PHE A 211 -9.16 18.03 -10.11
C PHE A 211 -9.47 17.04 -8.99
N TYR A 212 -9.72 15.77 -9.33
CA TYR A 212 -10.11 14.73 -8.38
C TYR A 212 -8.94 14.22 -7.51
N MET A 213 -7.81 13.88 -8.13
CA MET A 213 -6.63 13.29 -7.47
C MET A 213 -5.70 14.35 -6.87
N GLY A 214 -5.85 15.61 -7.31
CA GLY A 214 -4.88 16.67 -7.11
C GLY A 214 -3.73 16.56 -8.11
N GLY A 215 -3.26 17.71 -8.58
CA GLY A 215 -2.00 17.86 -9.30
C GLY A 215 -1.32 19.14 -8.85
N THR A 216 -0.04 19.08 -8.51
CA THR A 216 0.75 20.28 -8.19
C THR A 216 1.53 20.74 -9.44
N LYS A 217 1.93 22.02 -9.49
CA LYS A 217 2.89 22.48 -10.52
C LYS A 217 4.20 21.67 -10.46
N LYS A 218 4.63 21.24 -9.26
CA LYS A 218 5.80 20.36 -9.05
C LYS A 218 5.62 18.98 -9.70
N ASP A 219 4.40 18.44 -9.73
CA ASP A 219 4.12 17.14 -10.36
C ASP A 219 4.37 17.17 -11.88
N LYS A 220 4.27 18.35 -12.54
CA LYS A 220 4.54 18.47 -13.99
C LYS A 220 6.02 18.26 -14.31
N THR A 221 6.92 18.88 -13.54
CA THR A 221 8.38 18.80 -13.74
C THR A 221 9.02 17.60 -13.04
N TYR A 222 8.26 16.84 -12.25
CA TYR A 222 8.77 15.70 -11.48
C TYR A 222 9.33 14.57 -12.38
N ASN A 223 10.64 14.34 -12.38
CA ASN A 223 11.24 13.29 -13.20
C ASN A 223 11.17 11.94 -12.48
N CYS A 224 10.15 11.14 -12.81
CA CYS A 224 9.94 9.85 -12.18
C CYS A 224 11.10 8.87 -12.32
N VAL A 225 11.85 8.91 -13.42
CA VAL A 225 13.01 8.04 -13.60
C VAL A 225 14.10 8.41 -12.60
N THR A 226 14.50 9.68 -12.56
CA THR A 226 15.55 10.18 -11.64
C THR A 226 15.17 9.93 -10.19
N GLU A 227 13.94 10.25 -9.82
CA GLU A 227 13.46 10.19 -8.44
C GLU A 227 13.30 8.75 -7.95
N LEU A 228 12.84 7.82 -8.79
CA LEU A 228 12.71 6.41 -8.41
C LEU A 228 14.08 5.72 -8.32
N LYS A 229 15.03 6.07 -9.19
CA LYS A 229 16.36 5.44 -9.25
C LYS A 229 17.16 5.55 -7.97
N VAL A 230 16.97 6.63 -7.19
CA VAL A 230 17.65 6.81 -5.89
C VAL A 230 17.44 5.61 -4.96
N PHE A 231 16.30 4.91 -5.09
CA PHE A 231 15.92 3.78 -4.24
C PHE A 231 16.28 2.40 -4.80
N GLU A 232 16.89 2.30 -5.99
CA GLU A 232 17.09 1.02 -6.68
C GLU A 232 17.93 0.01 -5.87
N LYS A 233 18.91 0.50 -5.11
CA LYS A 233 19.75 -0.33 -4.24
C LYS A 233 19.10 -0.69 -2.90
N ASP A 234 18.03 0.01 -2.53
CA ASP A 234 17.41 -0.05 -1.21
C ASP A 234 16.03 -0.74 -1.22
N ILE A 235 15.66 -1.40 -2.32
CA ILE A 235 14.33 -2.01 -2.53
C ILE A 235 13.93 -2.94 -1.37
N LYS A 236 14.87 -3.75 -0.87
CA LYS A 236 14.64 -4.65 0.25
C LYS A 236 14.43 -3.90 1.57
N GLU A 237 15.25 -2.86 1.81
CA GLU A 237 15.18 -2.03 3.02
C GLU A 237 13.86 -1.28 3.13
N ILE A 238 13.41 -0.67 2.02
CA ILE A 238 12.15 0.09 1.97
C ILE A 238 10.89 -0.81 1.92
N GLY A 239 11.07 -2.14 1.93
CA GLY A 239 9.97 -3.11 1.95
C GLY A 239 9.12 -3.09 0.68
N SER A 240 9.70 -2.73 -0.46
CA SER A 240 9.00 -2.77 -1.75
C SER A 240 9.20 -4.13 -2.43
N TYR A 241 8.15 -4.63 -3.07
CA TYR A 241 8.29 -5.80 -3.94
C TYR A 241 9.13 -5.40 -5.18
N PRO A 242 10.26 -6.09 -5.49
CA PRO A 242 11.12 -5.72 -6.60
C PRO A 242 10.40 -5.64 -7.95
N GLY A 243 9.50 -6.59 -8.22
CA GLY A 243 8.71 -6.59 -9.44
C GLY A 243 7.80 -5.35 -9.56
N GLU A 244 7.23 -4.86 -8.46
CA GLU A 244 6.42 -3.63 -8.47
C GLU A 244 7.28 -2.38 -8.69
N TYR A 245 8.47 -2.33 -8.07
CA TYR A 245 9.41 -1.23 -8.24
C TYR A 245 9.86 -1.10 -9.70
N HIS A 246 10.42 -2.17 -10.27
CA HIS A 246 10.92 -2.15 -11.64
C HIS A 246 9.80 -1.99 -12.67
N TYR A 247 8.58 -2.48 -12.38
CA TYR A 247 7.41 -2.18 -13.19
C TYR A 247 7.10 -0.68 -13.24
N LEU A 248 7.14 0.01 -12.09
CA LEU A 248 6.88 1.45 -12.03
C LEU A 248 7.97 2.26 -12.74
N LEU A 249 9.24 1.87 -12.57
CA LEU A 249 10.37 2.51 -13.25
C LEU A 249 10.32 2.29 -14.77
N ALA A 250 10.00 1.08 -15.23
CA ALA A 250 9.80 0.79 -16.64
C ALA A 250 8.67 1.63 -17.25
N LYS A 251 7.57 1.83 -16.52
CA LYS A 251 6.51 2.74 -16.97
C LYS A 251 7.00 4.18 -17.07
N ALA A 252 7.84 4.65 -16.15
CA ALA A 252 8.40 5.99 -16.23
C ALA A 252 9.27 6.16 -17.49
N TYR A 253 10.11 5.18 -17.79
CA TYR A 253 10.91 5.14 -19.01
C TYR A 253 10.08 5.10 -20.30
N GLY A 254 9.11 4.19 -20.39
CA GLY A 254 8.25 4.10 -21.57
C GLY A 254 7.35 5.32 -21.78
N HIS A 255 7.16 6.17 -20.76
CA HIS A 255 6.51 7.48 -20.90
C HIS A 255 7.44 8.56 -21.44
N GLN A 256 8.75 8.42 -21.25
CA GLN A 256 9.79 9.30 -21.80
C GLN A 256 10.21 8.89 -23.22
N GLY A 257 9.63 7.81 -23.77
CA GLY A 257 9.99 7.27 -25.09
C GLY A 257 11.23 6.38 -25.09
N ASP A 258 11.84 6.13 -23.92
CA ASP A 258 12.99 5.24 -23.76
C ASP A 258 12.50 3.80 -23.57
N ASP A 259 12.09 3.19 -24.68
CA ASP A 259 11.53 1.84 -24.70
C ASP A 259 12.61 0.76 -24.40
N GLU A 260 13.89 1.02 -24.69
CA GLU A 260 15.00 0.10 -24.37
C GLU A 260 15.23 -0.02 -22.85
N SER A 261 15.35 1.11 -22.16
CA SER A 261 15.45 1.11 -20.69
C SER A 261 14.20 0.54 -20.05
N ALA A 262 13.02 0.81 -20.61
CA ALA A 262 11.77 0.21 -20.15
C ALA A 262 11.82 -1.32 -20.25
N LEU A 263 12.25 -1.89 -21.38
CA LEU A 263 12.41 -3.34 -21.56
C LEU A 263 13.43 -3.94 -20.59
N LYS A 264 14.56 -3.27 -20.35
CA LYS A 264 15.57 -3.71 -19.38
C LYS A 264 14.95 -3.89 -17.99
N HIS A 265 14.22 -2.90 -17.49
CA HIS A 265 13.57 -3.00 -16.19
C HIS A 265 12.41 -4.01 -16.17
N LEU A 266 11.67 -4.16 -17.26
CA LEU A 266 10.63 -5.19 -17.35
C LEU A 266 11.20 -6.60 -17.30
N ARG A 267 12.36 -6.85 -17.92
CA ARG A 267 13.06 -8.14 -17.82
C ARG A 267 13.46 -8.45 -16.38
N ILE A 268 13.92 -7.45 -15.62
CA ILE A 268 14.21 -7.61 -14.19
C ILE A 268 12.92 -7.90 -13.42
N ALA A 269 11.86 -7.13 -13.66
CA ALA A 269 10.57 -7.30 -12.97
C ALA A 269 9.94 -8.69 -13.20
N ARG A 270 10.11 -9.28 -14.39
CA ARG A 270 9.61 -10.63 -14.73
C ARG A 270 10.29 -11.74 -13.95
N LYS A 271 11.56 -11.55 -13.56
CA LYS A 271 12.35 -12.52 -12.79
C LYS A 271 12.09 -12.42 -11.28
N ALA A 272 11.32 -11.43 -10.82
CA ALA A 272 10.99 -11.29 -9.41
C ALA A 272 10.10 -12.45 -8.92
N GLU A 273 10.34 -12.92 -7.71
CA GLU A 273 9.67 -14.06 -7.10
C GLU A 273 8.16 -13.84 -6.95
N VAL A 274 7.37 -14.83 -7.32
CA VAL A 274 5.91 -14.78 -7.31
C VAL A 274 5.36 -15.78 -6.30
N VAL A 275 4.98 -15.29 -5.13
CA VAL A 275 4.59 -16.15 -3.98
C VAL A 275 3.12 -16.03 -3.61
N ASP A 276 2.51 -14.87 -3.86
CA ASP A 276 1.17 -14.53 -3.38
C ASP A 276 0.29 -13.90 -4.47
N THR A 277 -0.98 -13.63 -4.17
CA THR A 277 -1.92 -13.06 -5.15
C THR A 277 -1.51 -11.66 -5.60
N LYS A 278 -0.85 -10.87 -4.73
CA LYS A 278 -0.38 -9.53 -5.07
C LYS A 278 0.74 -9.59 -6.10
N THR A 279 1.77 -10.39 -5.84
CA THR A 279 2.92 -10.59 -6.73
C THR A 279 2.50 -11.21 -8.07
N ARG A 280 1.55 -12.17 -8.07
CA ARG A 280 0.93 -12.71 -9.30
C ARG A 280 0.26 -11.62 -10.14
N ASN A 281 -0.54 -10.75 -9.52
CA ASN A 281 -1.20 -9.65 -10.22
C ASN A 281 -0.22 -8.62 -10.79
N ILE A 282 0.87 -8.33 -10.07
CA ILE A 282 1.93 -7.45 -10.58
C ILE A 282 2.66 -8.11 -11.75
N ASN A 283 3.02 -9.39 -11.64
CA ASN A 283 3.72 -10.12 -12.70
C ASN A 283 2.87 -10.16 -13.99
N LYS A 284 1.56 -10.39 -13.88
CA LYS A 284 0.63 -10.28 -15.03
C LYS A 284 0.70 -8.90 -15.71
N LYS A 285 0.64 -7.81 -14.94
CA LYS A 285 0.75 -6.44 -15.48
C LYS A 285 2.12 -6.14 -16.10
N VAL A 286 3.18 -6.72 -15.54
CA VAL A 286 4.54 -6.64 -16.07
C VAL A 286 4.59 -7.32 -17.44
N GLN A 287 4.05 -8.54 -17.55
CA GLN A 287 4.01 -9.29 -18.80
C GLN A 287 3.22 -8.53 -19.88
N GLU A 288 2.01 -8.08 -19.57
CA GLU A 288 1.16 -7.29 -20.49
C GLU A 288 1.88 -6.01 -20.99
N TYR A 289 2.60 -5.31 -20.11
CA TYR A 289 3.32 -4.10 -20.50
C TYR A 289 4.61 -4.39 -21.26
N TYR A 290 5.30 -5.48 -20.92
CA TYR A 290 6.47 -5.97 -21.65
C TYR A 290 6.11 -6.24 -23.11
N GLU A 291 5.05 -7.00 -23.37
CA GLU A 291 4.57 -7.30 -24.73
C GLU A 291 4.22 -6.01 -25.49
N LYS A 292 3.55 -5.06 -24.82
CA LYS A 292 3.20 -3.76 -25.43
C LYS A 292 4.42 -2.91 -25.81
N ILE A 293 5.47 -2.91 -25.01
CA ILE A 293 6.70 -2.14 -25.30
C ILE A 293 7.51 -2.88 -26.37
N TYR A 294 7.63 -4.20 -26.26
CA TYR A 294 8.36 -5.04 -27.21
C TYR A 294 7.79 -4.93 -28.63
N ALA A 295 6.46 -4.97 -28.77
CA ALA A 295 5.80 -4.76 -30.07
C ALA A 295 6.04 -3.35 -30.66
N ARG A 296 6.30 -2.33 -29.83
CA ARG A 296 6.64 -0.99 -30.32
C ARG A 296 8.07 -0.94 -30.84
N VAL A 297 9.04 -1.42 -30.07
CA VAL A 297 10.45 -1.46 -30.48
C VAL A 297 10.63 -2.19 -31.82
N ASN A 298 10.02 -3.37 -31.96
CA ASN A 298 10.13 -4.15 -33.20
C ASN A 298 9.41 -3.50 -34.39
N LYS A 299 8.38 -2.68 -34.16
CA LYS A 299 7.72 -1.92 -35.24
C LYS A 299 8.62 -0.80 -35.78
N PHE A 300 9.50 -0.23 -34.95
CA PHE A 300 10.45 0.82 -35.35
C PHE A 300 11.73 0.28 -35.99
N GLN A 301 12.01 -1.03 -35.90
CA GLN A 301 13.15 -1.65 -36.57
C GLN A 301 12.84 -2.11 -38.01
N ASN A 302 11.55 -2.20 -38.37
CA ASN A 302 11.08 -2.66 -39.67
C ASN A 302 10.53 -1.53 -40.56
N ASN A 303 10.76 -0.28 -40.18
CA ASN A 303 10.49 0.94 -40.94
C ASN A 303 11.78 1.73 -41.11
#